data_AF-A0A936AC02-F1
#
_entry.id   AF-A0A936AC02-F1
#
_cell.length_a   1.000
_cell.length_b   1.000
_cell.length_c   1.000
_cell.angle_alpha   90.00
_cell.angle_beta   90.00
_cell.angle_gamma   90.00
#
_symmetry.space_group_name_H-M   'P 1'
#
loop_
_entity.id
_entity.type
_entity.pdbx_description
1 polymer ?
#
loop_
_entity_poly.entity_id
_entity_poly.type
_entity_poly.pdbx_seq_one_letter_code
_entity_poly.pdbx_strand_id
1 'polypeptide(L)'
;MPIESVRLINTVLTLYYIEGLTQAEIAQRLCLSTAKVNRLLQQAREQGYVNITIRTPFQQLFDLEARLKAVFGLQEAIVIPAMAESSVRR
;
A
#
# COMPACT_ATOMS: atom_id res chain seq x y z
N MET A 1 1.48 16.34 -19.47
CA MET A 1 0.20 16.57 -18.77
C MET A 1 0.07 18.06 -18.49
N PRO A 2 -1.09 18.71 -18.68
CA PRO A 2 -1.24 20.14 -18.39
C PRO A 2 -0.94 20.45 -16.92
N ILE A 3 -0.31 21.60 -16.62
CA ILE A 3 0.08 22.01 -15.25
C ILE A 3 -1.12 22.04 -14.30
N GLU A 4 -2.29 22.47 -14.79
CA GLU A 4 -3.56 22.45 -14.05
C GLU A 4 -3.97 21.05 -13.59
N SER A 5 -3.64 20.01 -14.37
CA SER A 5 -3.96 18.62 -14.02
C SER A 5 -3.07 18.07 -12.91
N VAL A 6 -1.82 18.53 -12.82
CA VAL A 6 -0.87 18.10 -11.76
C VAL A 6 -1.30 18.64 -10.41
N ARG A 7 -1.75 19.90 -10.35
CA ARG A 7 -2.27 20.50 -9.12
C ARG A 7 -3.49 19.75 -8.59
N LEU A 8 -4.44 19.42 -9.48
CA LEU A 8 -5.63 18.66 -9.10
C LEU A 8 -5.27 17.27 -8.55
N ILE A 9 -4.35 16.56 -9.20
CA ILE A 9 -3.86 15.26 -8.71
C ILE A 9 -3.26 15.40 -7.32
N ASN A 10 -2.37 16.38 -7.12
CA ASN A 10 -1.75 16.58 -5.82
C ASN A 10 -2.79 16.84 -4.72
N THR A 11 -3.78 17.70 -4.98
CA THR A 11 -4.88 17.94 -4.04
C THR A 11 -5.65 16.66 -3.72
N VAL A 12 -6.01 15.84 -4.72
CA VAL A 12 -6.68 14.56 -4.49
C VAL A 12 -5.83 13.61 -3.65
N LEU A 13 -4.52 13.53 -3.91
CA LEU A 13 -3.58 12.71 -3.16
C LEU A 13 -3.46 13.15 -1.71
N THR A 14 -3.33 14.45 -1.45
CA THR A 14 -3.27 15.02 -0.10
C THR A 14 -4.54 14.69 0.67
N LEU A 15 -5.71 14.94 0.10
CA LEU A 15 -6.99 14.67 0.76
C LEU A 15 -7.14 13.18 1.11
N TYR A 16 -6.71 12.28 0.22
CA TYR A 16 -6.87 10.84 0.43
C TYR A 16 -5.82 10.25 1.39
N TYR A 17 -4.54 10.50 1.16
CA TYR A 17 -3.45 9.84 1.89
C TYR A 17 -3.02 10.57 3.15
N ILE A 18 -3.17 11.90 3.20
CA ILE A 18 -2.72 12.72 4.34
C ILE A 18 -3.91 13.07 5.24
N GLU A 19 -5.00 13.55 4.66
CA GLU A 19 -6.20 13.93 5.43
C GLU A 19 -7.15 12.76 5.70
N GLY A 20 -6.96 11.61 5.03
CA GLY A 20 -7.73 10.40 5.29
C GLY A 20 -9.18 10.43 4.80
N LEU A 21 -9.53 11.35 3.90
CA LEU A 21 -10.88 11.44 3.34
C LEU A 21 -11.16 10.24 2.43
N THR A 22 -12.40 9.78 2.44
CA THR A 22 -12.92 8.81 1.48
C THR A 22 -13.02 9.43 0.08
N GLN A 23 -13.03 8.58 -0.95
CA GLN A 23 -13.20 9.02 -2.33
C GLN A 23 -14.53 9.78 -2.55
N ALA A 24 -15.57 9.44 -1.78
CA ALA A 24 -16.88 10.09 -1.84
C ALA A 24 -16.84 11.51 -1.25
N GLU A 25 -16.18 11.69 -0.11
CA GLU A 25 -15.99 13.02 0.50
C GLU A 25 -15.14 13.93 -0.38
N ILE A 26 -14.08 13.38 -1.00
CA ILE A 26 -13.23 14.12 -1.95
C ILE A 26 -14.05 14.54 -3.19
N ALA A 27 -14.88 13.64 -3.71
CA ALA A 27 -15.74 13.91 -4.85
C ALA A 27 -16.71 15.07 -4.57
N GLN A 28 -17.37 15.05 -3.40
CA GLN A 28 -18.24 16.14 -2.96
C GLN A 28 -17.46 17.45 -2.78
N ARG A 29 -16.31 17.41 -2.09
CA ARG A 29 -15.50 18.59 -1.77
C ARG A 29 -14.91 19.29 -3.00
N LEU A 30 -14.58 18.53 -4.04
CA LEU A 30 -13.99 19.05 -5.28
C LEU A 30 -14.98 19.20 -6.43
N CYS A 31 -16.28 18.96 -6.19
CA CYS A 31 -17.33 18.94 -7.23
C CYS A 31 -16.97 18.01 -8.42
N LEU A 32 -16.44 16.83 -8.10
CA LEU A 32 -16.06 15.79 -9.07
C LEU A 32 -16.96 14.56 -8.91
N SER A 33 -16.97 13.69 -9.93
CA SER A 33 -17.50 12.34 -9.74
C SER A 33 -16.51 11.46 -8.97
N THR A 34 -17.03 10.52 -8.18
CA THR A 34 -16.22 9.47 -7.50
C THR A 34 -15.38 8.68 -8.51
N ALA A 35 -15.91 8.40 -9.69
CA ALA A 35 -15.16 7.76 -10.77
C ALA A 35 -13.94 8.58 -11.21
N LYS A 36 -14.05 9.92 -11.28
CA LYS A 36 -12.93 10.79 -11.62
C LYS A 36 -11.88 10.83 -10.51
N VAL A 37 -12.29 10.89 -9.25
CA VAL A 37 -11.38 10.80 -8.09
C VAL A 37 -10.61 9.47 -8.12
N ASN A 38 -11.31 8.35 -8.34
CA ASN A 38 -10.70 7.04 -8.43
C ASN A 38 -9.67 6.97 -9.58
N ARG A 39 -10.02 7.49 -10.77
CA ARG A 39 -9.10 7.56 -11.92
C ARG A 39 -7.85 8.39 -11.62
N LEU A 40 -7.99 9.51 -10.89
CA LEU A 40 -6.84 10.35 -10.52
C LEU A 40 -5.92 9.64 -9.52
N LEU A 41 -6.47 8.93 -8.53
CA LEU A 41 -5.69 8.12 -7.58
C LEU A 41 -4.95 6.98 -8.29
N GLN A 42 -5.62 6.29 -9.21
CA GLN A 42 -5.01 5.22 -10.01
C GLN A 42 -3.90 5.76 -10.90
N GLN A 43 -4.16 6.84 -11.65
CA GLN A 43 -3.18 7.44 -12.54
C GLN A 43 -1.95 7.92 -11.76
N ALA A 44 -2.13 8.47 -10.56
CA ALA A 44 -1.03 8.89 -9.70
C ALA A 44 -0.17 7.71 -9.22
N ARG A 45 -0.78 6.55 -8.94
CA ARG A 45 -0.06 5.31 -8.62
C ARG A 45 0.74 4.79 -9.81
N GLU A 46 0.11 4.72 -10.99
CA GLU A 46 0.74 4.26 -12.23
C GLU A 46 1.89 5.17 -12.67
N GLN A 47 1.79 6.47 -12.43
CA GLN A 47 2.83 7.47 -12.74
C GLN A 47 3.90 7.60 -11.65
N GLY A 48 3.80 6.85 -10.55
CA GLY A 48 4.80 6.86 -9.48
C GLY A 48 4.78 8.12 -8.60
N TYR A 49 3.69 8.90 -8.60
CA TYR A 49 3.55 10.04 -7.68
C TYR A 49 3.34 9.63 -6.23
N VAL A 50 2.99 8.37 -5.99
CA VAL A 50 2.77 7.80 -4.67
C VAL A 50 3.63 6.55 -4.51
N ASN A 51 4.46 6.54 -3.48
CA ASN A 51 5.15 5.34 -3.01
C ASN A 51 4.62 4.98 -1.61
N ILE A 52 4.01 3.80 -1.48
CA ILE A 52 3.51 3.29 -0.20
C ILE A 52 4.51 2.28 0.33
N THR A 53 5.17 2.62 1.43
CA THR A 53 6.09 1.70 2.13
C THR A 53 5.44 1.23 3.43
N ILE A 54 5.23 -0.08 3.54
CA ILE A 54 4.76 -0.71 4.77
C ILE A 54 6.00 -1.21 5.53
N ARG A 55 6.19 -0.76 6.76
CA ARG A 55 7.27 -1.23 7.64
C ARG A 55 6.69 -2.14 8.70
N THR A 56 7.22 -3.35 8.79
CA THR A 56 6.77 -4.35 9.77
C THR A 56 7.99 -5.08 10.34
N PRO A 57 8.00 -5.42 11.65
CA PRO A 57 9.08 -6.24 12.22
C PRO A 57 9.13 -7.63 11.60
N PHE A 58 8.05 -8.06 10.94
CA PHE A 58 7.92 -9.37 10.30
C PHE A 58 8.36 -9.39 8.84
N GLN A 59 8.99 -8.32 8.33
CA GLN A 59 9.37 -8.23 6.92
C GLN A 59 10.20 -9.44 6.46
N GLN A 60 11.15 -9.86 7.29
CA GLN A 60 11.99 -11.03 7.01
C GLN A 60 11.20 -12.34 6.89
N LEU A 61 10.08 -12.47 7.62
CA LEU A 61 9.22 -13.64 7.57
C LEU A 61 8.44 -13.66 6.24
N PHE A 62 7.81 -12.54 5.87
CA PHE A 62 7.12 -12.40 4.59
C PHE A 62 8.07 -12.61 3.40
N ASP A 63 9.29 -12.09 3.47
CA ASP A 63 10.32 -12.31 2.45
C ASP A 63 10.72 -13.79 2.35
N LEU A 64 10.70 -14.53 3.47
CA LEU A 64 10.95 -15.97 3.46
C LEU A 64 9.76 -16.76 2.90
N GLU A 65 8.54 -16.42 3.29
CA GLU A 65 7.30 -17.01 2.74
C GLU A 65 7.25 -16.85 1.21
N ALA A 66 7.51 -15.65 0.70
CA ALA A 66 7.52 -15.36 -0.73
C ALA A 66 8.59 -16.20 -1.47
N ARG A 67 9.77 -16.36 -0.87
CA ARG A 67 10.84 -17.21 -1.42
C ARG A 67 10.46 -18.69 -1.43
N LEU A 68 9.87 -19.20 -0.35
CA LEU A 68 9.39 -20.58 -0.29
C LEU A 68 8.34 -20.86 -1.37
N LYS A 69 7.38 -19.95 -1.55
CA LYS A 69 6.37 -20.06 -2.62
C LYS A 69 7.01 -20.10 -4.00
N ALA A 70 7.96 -19.20 -4.28
CA ALA A 70 8.61 -19.11 -5.58
C ALA A 70 9.48 -20.34 -5.91
N VAL A 71 10.25 -20.84 -4.94
CA VAL A 71 11.17 -21.96 -5.15
C VAL A 71 10.43 -23.29 -5.29
N PHE A 72 9.39 -23.51 -4.47
CA PHE A 72 8.69 -24.80 -4.40
C PHE A 72 7.34 -24.82 -5.12
N GLY A 73 6.92 -23.70 -5.74
CA GLY A 73 5.64 -23.61 -6.46
C GLY A 73 4.43 -23.72 -5.54
N LEU A 74 4.55 -23.31 -4.27
CA LEU A 74 3.48 -23.46 -3.28
C LEU A 74 2.40 -22.40 -3.50
N GLN A 75 1.14 -22.82 -3.33
CA GLN A 75 0.02 -21.87 -3.27
C GLN A 75 0.17 -20.91 -2.08
N GLU A 76 0.65 -21.42 -0.95
CA GLU A 76 0.81 -20.68 0.30
C GLU A 76 1.98 -21.24 1.13
N ALA A 77 2.64 -20.36 1.86
CA ALA A 77 3.65 -20.70 2.86
C ALA A 77 3.52 -19.70 4.01
N ILE A 78 3.61 -20.18 5.25
CA ILE A 78 3.55 -19.36 6.46
C ILE A 78 4.82 -19.63 7.26
N VAL A 79 5.52 -18.58 7.66
CA VAL A 79 6.77 -18.65 8.45
C VAL A 79 6.53 -17.97 9.78
N ILE A 80 6.69 -18.75 10.85
CA ILE A 80 6.55 -18.27 12.23
C ILE A 80 7.95 -18.28 12.87
N PRO A 81 8.34 -17.26 13.65
CA PRO A 81 9.60 -17.29 14.38
C PRO A 81 9.61 -18.48 15.34
N ALA A 82 10.70 -19.26 15.30
CA ALA A 82 10.88 -20.34 16.25
C ALA A 82 10.99 -19.76 17.66
N MET A 83 10.15 -20.24 18.58
CA MET A 83 10.35 -19.99 20.00
C MET A 83 11.62 -20.72 20.40
N ALA A 84 12.66 -20.00 20.81
CA ALA A 84 13.83 -20.63 21.38
C ALA A 84 13.38 -21.38 22.64
N GLU A 85 13.39 -22.71 22.60
CA GLU A 85 13.28 -23.50 23.82
C GLU A 85 14.43 -23.06 24.72
N SER A 86 14.10 -22.34 25.80
CA SER A 86 15.02 -22.12 26.90
C SER A 86 15.37 -23.50 27.43
N SER A 87 16.53 -23.99 27.00
CA SER A 87 17.07 -25.25 27.46
C SER A 87 17.14 -25.15 28.98
N VAL A 88 16.24 -25.89 29.64
CA VAL A 88 16.22 -26.02 31.10
C VAL A 88 17.58 -26.59 31.47
N ARG A 89 18.50 -25.71 31.91
CA ARG A 89 19.75 -26.13 32.53
C ARG A 89 19.35 -26.74 33.88
N ARG A 90 19.43 -28.07 33.94
CA ARG A 90 19.40 -28.85 35.18
C ARG A 90 20.55 -28.47 36.09
#